data_AF-A0A5R8Y9X4-F1
#
_entry.id   AF-A0A5R8Y9X4-F1
#
_cell.length_a   1.000
_cell.length_b   1.000
_cell.length_c   1.000
_cell.angle_alpha   90.00
_cell.angle_beta   90.00
_cell.angle_gamma   90.00
#
_symmetry.space_group_name_H-M   'P 1'
#
loop_
_entity.id
_entity.type
_entity.pdbx_description
1 polymer ?
#
loop_
_entity_poly.entity_id
_entity_poly.type
_entity_poly.pdbx_seq_one_letter_code
_entity_poly.pdbx_strand_id
1 'polypeptide(L)'
;MFNKPDWIYWVAIGWTAFTFAFVFVSPLLILQLVVIWGVTAWIRPKYKSACSPSNELDTLTSDDEDWQRHFRRCCESPAEVAFLDAMVAAFNLMPEKGRLRGEGLTLQMQVPVLNYRLDFLIDDGLIVEVDGAKWHSTPEAIERDAERDKALAREGYEILRIPAKVTLYNPEDAIKQVSYARSAWLDRKAQARSSRAQGLDGTFANQKSLTHEPKFSTQGLVASLENGLDRCSDGMNRLSEQMEQPTARMREKNEADCKRIQQEAEEKKAQLQAEVDAMDPEARIIYDRLMKECGK
;
A
#
# COMPACT_ATOMS: atom_id res chain seq x y z
N MET A 1 49.98 43.75 55.42
CA MET A 1 48.73 44.25 54.80
C MET A 1 48.96 44.41 53.32
N PHE A 2 48.51 43.47 52.48
CA PHE A 2 48.32 43.72 51.05
C PHE A 2 46.84 43.47 50.77
N ASN A 3 46.07 44.54 50.61
CA ASN A 3 44.70 44.46 50.11
C ASN A 3 44.81 43.89 48.69
N LYS A 4 44.43 42.62 48.50
CA LYS A 4 44.27 42.08 47.15
C LYS A 4 43.10 42.85 46.52
N PRO A 5 43.26 43.41 45.32
CA PRO A 5 42.23 44.27 44.78
C PRO A 5 41.09 43.37 44.26
N ASP A 6 39.89 43.54 44.82
CA ASP A 6 38.71 42.67 44.65
C ASP A 6 38.35 42.39 43.18
N TRP A 7 38.74 43.27 42.26
CA TRP A 7 38.50 43.13 40.82
C TRP A 7 39.17 41.89 40.21
N ILE A 8 40.31 41.41 40.74
CA ILE A 8 40.99 40.23 40.22
C ILE A 8 40.13 38.98 40.44
N TYR A 9 39.39 38.90 41.55
CA TYR A 9 38.47 37.80 41.81
C TYR A 9 37.30 37.80 40.82
N TRP A 10 36.73 38.96 40.52
CA TRP A 10 35.66 39.09 39.53
C TRP A 10 36.13 38.80 38.10
N VAL A 11 37.36 39.18 37.74
CA VAL A 11 37.97 38.83 36.45
C VAL A 11 38.23 37.32 36.36
N ALA A 12 38.73 36.69 37.42
CA ALA A 12 38.95 35.25 37.45
C ALA A 12 37.62 34.48 37.35
N ILE A 13 36.59 34.89 38.09
CA ILE A 13 35.25 34.30 38.00
C ILE A 13 34.69 34.49 36.58
N GLY A 14 34.77 35.70 36.02
CA GLY A 14 34.34 35.97 34.65
C GLY A 14 35.07 35.12 33.61
N TRP A 15 36.38 34.95 33.75
CA TRP A 15 37.19 34.11 32.87
C TRP A 15 36.86 32.62 33.01
N THR A 16 36.64 32.13 34.23
CA THR A 16 36.22 30.74 34.45
C THR A 16 34.82 30.45 33.93
N ALA A 17 33.87 31.38 34.08
CA ALA A 17 32.53 31.26 33.50
C ALA A 17 32.58 31.30 31.97
N PHE A 18 33.41 32.17 31.40
CA PHE A 18 33.63 32.25 29.96
C PHE A 18 34.24 30.96 29.39
N THR A 19 35.31 30.43 30.01
CA THR A 19 35.92 29.18 29.56
C THR A 19 34.97 28.00 29.76
N PHE A 20 34.22 27.93 30.85
CA PHE A 20 33.25 26.86 31.06
C PHE A 20 32.12 26.89 30.01
N ALA A 21 31.54 28.06 29.74
CA ALA A 21 30.47 28.20 28.73
C ALA A 21 30.98 27.93 27.30
N PHE A 22 32.16 28.43 26.94
CA PHE A 22 32.64 28.37 25.56
C PHE A 22 33.44 27.10 25.24
N VAL A 23 34.13 26.52 26.22
CA VAL A 23 34.96 25.32 26.02
C VAL A 23 34.20 24.04 26.36
N PHE A 24 33.28 24.07 27.34
CA PHE A 24 32.56 22.85 27.74
C PHE A 24 31.10 22.82 27.28
N VAL A 25 30.37 23.94 27.41
CA VAL A 25 28.95 23.97 27.00
C VAL A 25 28.82 24.08 25.48
N SER A 26 29.64 24.89 24.80
CA SER A 26 29.55 25.07 23.35
C SER A 26 29.78 23.77 22.55
N PRO A 27 30.83 22.94 22.81
CA PRO A 27 31.02 21.71 22.05
C PRO A 27 29.96 20.65 22.34
N LEU A 28 29.41 20.61 23.56
CA LEU A 28 28.31 19.71 23.91
C LEU A 28 27.02 20.11 23.20
N LEU A 29 26.72 21.41 23.11
CA LEU A 29 25.58 21.90 22.33
C LEU A 29 25.76 21.64 20.84
N ILE A 30 26.96 21.85 20.29
CA ILE A 30 27.27 21.53 18.89
C ILE A 30 27.13 20.03 18.63
N LEU A 31 27.66 19.16 19.50
CA LEU A 31 27.51 17.72 19.39
C LEU A 31 26.03 17.30 19.45
N GLN A 32 25.25 17.90 20.35
CA GLN A 32 23.82 17.62 20.47
C GLN A 32 23.06 18.05 19.20
N LEU A 33 23.41 19.20 18.61
CA LEU A 33 22.86 19.63 17.32
C LEU A 33 23.29 18.72 16.17
N VAL A 34 24.53 18.20 16.16
CA VAL A 34 24.99 17.23 15.15
C VAL A 34 24.27 15.89 15.29
N VAL A 35 24.06 15.40 16.51
CA VAL A 35 23.29 14.18 16.76
C VAL A 35 21.83 14.37 16.37
N ILE A 36 21.20 15.48 16.77
CA ILE A 36 19.82 15.80 16.35
C ILE A 36 19.75 15.92 14.83
N TRP A 37 20.69 16.60 14.19
CA TRP A 37 20.74 16.73 12.74
C TRP A 37 20.97 15.39 12.04
N GLY A 38 21.86 14.54 12.55
CA GLY A 38 22.12 13.20 12.02
C GLY A 38 20.93 12.26 12.17
N VAL A 39 20.29 12.25 13.34
CA VAL A 39 19.08 11.46 13.62
C VAL A 39 17.90 11.97 12.79
N THR A 40 17.69 13.28 12.71
CA THR A 40 16.61 13.85 11.89
C THR A 40 16.87 13.68 10.38
N ALA A 41 18.12 13.70 9.93
CA ALA A 41 18.47 13.39 8.55
C ALA A 41 18.26 11.90 8.22
N TRP A 42 18.47 11.00 9.20
CA TRP A 42 18.23 9.57 9.04
C TRP A 42 16.74 9.20 9.05
N ILE A 43 15.94 9.89 9.87
CA ILE A 43 14.48 9.69 9.97
C ILE A 43 13.72 10.40 8.84
N ARG A 44 14.34 11.35 8.12
CA ARG A 44 13.67 12.03 7.01
C ARG A 44 13.23 10.99 5.96
N PRO A 45 11.96 11.03 5.53
CA PRO A 45 11.49 10.14 4.47
C PRO A 45 12.39 10.32 3.25
N LYS A 46 12.93 9.21 2.75
CA LYS A 46 13.87 9.21 1.63
C LYS A 46 13.23 9.64 0.30
N TYR A 47 11.91 9.73 0.24
CA TYR A 47 11.19 10.21 -0.94
C TYR A 47 10.88 11.71 -0.77
N LYS A 48 11.43 12.53 -1.66
CA LYS A 48 10.88 13.86 -1.97
C LYS A 48 10.26 13.72 -3.36
N SER A 49 8.94 13.85 -3.48
CA SER A 49 8.26 13.80 -4.77
C SER A 49 8.49 15.11 -5.54
N ALA A 50 8.56 15.01 -6.87
CA ALA A 50 8.63 16.17 -7.77
C ALA A 50 7.32 16.98 -7.80
N CYS A 51 6.20 16.37 -7.43
CA CYS A 51 4.95 17.06 -7.08
C CYS A 51 4.73 16.86 -5.58
N SER A 52 4.72 17.93 -4.78
CA SER A 52 4.08 17.90 -3.47
C SER A 52 2.58 17.98 -3.72
N PRO A 53 1.84 16.86 -3.85
CA PRO A 53 0.55 16.84 -4.52
C PRO A 53 -0.55 17.48 -3.67
N SER A 54 -0.32 17.62 -2.36
CA SER A 54 -1.35 18.04 -1.41
C SER A 54 -1.92 19.39 -1.81
N ASN A 55 -1.12 20.46 -1.88
CA ASN A 55 -1.71 21.80 -1.98
C ASN A 55 -2.41 22.09 -3.32
N GLU A 56 -1.97 21.48 -4.43
CA GLU A 56 -2.59 21.71 -5.75
C GLU A 56 -3.80 20.79 -5.95
N LEU A 57 -3.69 19.50 -5.63
CA LEU A 57 -4.81 18.56 -5.78
C LEU A 57 -5.90 18.78 -4.73
N ASP A 58 -5.56 19.26 -3.53
CA ASP A 58 -6.52 19.53 -2.46
C ASP A 58 -7.49 20.66 -2.82
N THR A 59 -7.08 21.56 -3.73
CA THR A 59 -7.91 22.67 -4.20
C THR A 59 -8.82 22.33 -5.37
N LEU A 60 -8.60 21.19 -6.03
CA LEU A 60 -9.36 20.80 -7.21
C LEU A 60 -10.75 20.29 -6.84
N THR A 61 -11.72 20.69 -7.66
CA THR A 61 -13.13 20.30 -7.55
C THR A 61 -13.63 19.70 -8.85
N SER A 62 -14.81 19.07 -8.82
CA SER A 62 -15.44 18.51 -10.03
C SER A 62 -15.80 19.56 -11.09
N ASP A 63 -15.84 20.83 -10.70
CA ASP A 63 -16.22 21.94 -11.57
C ASP A 63 -15.05 22.41 -12.46
N ASP A 64 -13.81 22.00 -12.14
CA ASP A 64 -12.61 22.36 -12.89
C ASP A 64 -12.47 21.47 -14.13
N GLU A 65 -12.76 21.97 -15.34
CA GLU A 65 -12.73 21.16 -16.59
C GLU A 65 -11.40 20.40 -16.81
N ASP A 66 -10.28 20.94 -16.32
CA ASP A 66 -8.94 20.40 -16.51
C ASP A 66 -8.44 19.50 -15.37
N TRP A 67 -9.28 19.16 -14.37
CA TRP A 67 -8.83 18.43 -13.16
C TRP A 67 -8.07 17.13 -13.50
N GLN A 68 -8.52 16.39 -14.51
CA GLN A 68 -7.88 15.13 -14.94
C GLN A 68 -6.40 15.33 -15.33
N ARG A 69 -6.09 16.46 -15.95
CA ARG A 69 -4.72 16.79 -16.37
C ARG A 69 -3.78 16.91 -15.17
N HIS A 70 -4.27 17.44 -14.04
CA HIS A 70 -3.46 17.58 -12.83
C HIS A 70 -3.15 16.22 -12.21
N PHE A 71 -4.14 15.33 -12.09
CA PHE A 71 -3.92 13.97 -11.59
C PHE A 71 -2.99 13.16 -12.50
N ARG A 72 -3.14 13.27 -13.83
CA ARG A 72 -2.24 12.59 -14.79
C ARG A 72 -0.78 13.04 -14.69
N ARG A 73 -0.50 14.30 -14.30
CA ARG A 73 0.88 14.77 -14.07
C ARG A 73 1.55 14.09 -12.87
N CYS A 74 0.77 13.52 -11.96
CA CYS A 74 1.29 12.78 -10.82
C CYS A 74 1.63 11.32 -11.15
N CYS A 75 1.22 10.80 -12.32
CA CYS A 75 1.63 9.48 -12.79
C CYS A 75 3.07 9.54 -13.33
N GLU A 76 3.88 8.54 -12.99
CA GLU A 76 5.28 8.43 -13.43
C GLU A 76 5.42 7.64 -14.75
N SER A 77 4.38 6.91 -15.16
CA SER A 77 4.38 6.10 -16.38
C SER A 77 3.08 6.19 -17.19
N PRO A 78 3.11 5.94 -18.52
CA PRO A 78 1.90 5.83 -19.34
C PRO A 78 0.95 4.72 -18.87
N ALA A 79 1.50 3.67 -18.24
CA ALA A 79 0.73 2.56 -17.70
C ALA A 79 -0.12 2.98 -16.49
N GLU A 80 0.42 3.82 -15.61
CA GLU A 80 -0.31 4.45 -14.51
C GLU A 80 -1.38 5.42 -15.02
N VAL A 81 -1.09 6.21 -16.05
CA VAL A 81 -2.08 7.11 -16.67
C VAL A 81 -3.25 6.29 -17.23
N ALA A 82 -2.97 5.20 -17.97
CA ALA A 82 -4.01 4.34 -18.51
C ALA A 82 -4.85 3.67 -17.41
N PHE A 83 -4.20 3.25 -16.30
CA PHE A 83 -4.90 2.72 -15.14
C PHE A 83 -5.81 3.77 -14.48
N LEU A 84 -5.29 4.98 -14.25
CA LEU A 84 -6.04 6.09 -13.67
C LEU A 84 -7.27 6.41 -14.53
N ASP A 85 -7.10 6.56 -15.83
CA ASP A 85 -8.18 6.86 -16.77
C ASP A 85 -9.26 5.78 -16.77
N ALA A 86 -8.85 4.50 -16.73
CA ALA A 86 -9.76 3.38 -16.62
C ALA A 86 -10.56 3.39 -15.30
N MET A 87 -9.91 3.71 -14.18
CA MET A 87 -10.55 3.79 -12.87
C MET A 87 -11.56 4.94 -12.80
N VAL A 88 -11.19 6.12 -13.33
CA VAL A 88 -12.07 7.30 -13.40
C VAL A 88 -13.32 6.99 -14.22
N ALA A 89 -13.15 6.38 -15.38
CA ALA A 89 -14.26 6.02 -16.25
C ALA A 89 -15.16 4.92 -15.66
N ALA A 90 -14.57 3.90 -15.04
CA ALA A 90 -15.32 2.75 -14.53
C ALA A 90 -16.15 3.06 -13.28
N PHE A 91 -15.64 3.91 -12.37
CA PHE A 91 -16.29 4.20 -11.08
C PHE A 91 -16.84 5.63 -10.99
N ASN A 92 -16.90 6.35 -12.11
CA ASN A 92 -17.33 7.75 -12.17
C ASN A 92 -16.62 8.63 -11.13
N LEU A 93 -15.29 8.48 -11.02
CA LEU A 93 -14.52 9.13 -9.96
C LEU A 93 -14.43 10.64 -10.20
N MET A 94 -14.68 11.40 -9.14
CA MET A 94 -14.56 12.85 -9.12
C MET A 94 -13.57 13.31 -8.04
N PRO A 95 -12.87 14.44 -8.24
CA PRO A 95 -11.95 14.97 -7.25
C PRO A 95 -12.68 15.46 -5.99
N GLU A 96 -12.19 15.03 -4.84
CA GLU A 96 -12.63 15.45 -3.50
C GLU A 96 -11.40 15.55 -2.58
N LYS A 97 -10.96 16.79 -2.29
CA LYS A 97 -9.86 17.08 -1.33
C LYS A 97 -8.57 16.28 -1.60
N GLY A 98 -8.05 16.36 -2.83
CA GLY A 98 -6.82 15.69 -3.23
C GLY A 98 -6.96 14.18 -3.47
N ARG A 99 -8.17 13.64 -3.35
CA ARG A 99 -8.52 12.24 -3.63
C ARG A 99 -9.53 12.18 -4.76
N LEU A 100 -9.75 10.98 -5.29
CA LEU A 100 -10.80 10.69 -6.26
C LEU A 100 -11.84 9.80 -5.61
N ARG A 101 -13.13 10.11 -5.78
CA ARG A 101 -14.23 9.37 -5.17
C ARG A 101 -15.39 9.18 -6.14
N GLY A 102 -15.95 7.98 -6.16
CA GLY A 102 -17.09 7.62 -6.98
C GLY A 102 -17.54 6.19 -6.66
N GLU A 103 -18.83 5.92 -6.80
CA GLU A 103 -19.43 4.58 -6.58
C GLU A 103 -19.02 3.88 -5.26
N GLY A 104 -18.86 4.67 -4.20
CA GLY A 104 -18.45 4.17 -2.89
C GLY A 104 -17.00 3.70 -2.81
N LEU A 105 -16.18 3.99 -3.82
CA LEU A 105 -14.74 3.77 -3.87
C LEU A 105 -14.00 5.09 -3.66
N THR A 106 -12.89 5.05 -2.94
CA THR A 106 -11.93 6.15 -2.87
C THR A 106 -10.60 5.73 -3.48
N LEU A 107 -10.00 6.60 -4.27
CA LEU A 107 -8.71 6.41 -4.92
C LEU A 107 -7.79 7.58 -4.57
N GLN A 108 -6.61 7.26 -4.07
CA GLN A 108 -5.54 8.20 -3.79
C GLN A 108 -4.32 7.84 -4.62
N MET A 109 -3.52 8.85 -4.96
CA MET A 109 -2.32 8.70 -5.77
C MET A 109 -1.09 9.14 -5.00
N GLN A 110 0.06 8.52 -5.30
CA GLN A 110 1.38 8.91 -4.79
C GLN A 110 1.40 9.00 -3.24
N VAL A 111 0.75 8.04 -2.57
CA VAL A 111 0.53 8.11 -1.12
C VAL A 111 1.81 7.76 -0.37
N PRO A 112 2.30 8.64 0.51
CA PRO A 112 3.42 8.33 1.39
C PRO A 112 3.01 7.38 2.52
N VAL A 113 3.60 6.19 2.59
CA VAL A 113 3.37 5.23 3.68
C VAL A 113 4.70 4.67 4.17
N LEU A 114 4.97 4.81 5.47
CA LEU A 114 6.26 4.47 6.07
C LEU A 114 7.42 5.21 5.36
N ASN A 115 8.36 4.46 4.79
CA ASN A 115 9.47 4.96 3.99
C ASN A 115 9.27 4.72 2.48
N TYR A 116 8.04 4.39 2.08
CA TYR A 116 7.69 4.02 0.72
C TYR A 116 6.64 4.98 0.15
N ARG A 117 6.56 5.01 -1.18
CA ARG A 117 5.54 5.74 -1.93
C ARG A 117 4.74 4.74 -2.73
N LEU A 118 3.42 4.87 -2.64
CA LEU A 118 2.47 3.98 -3.29
C LEU A 118 1.92 4.66 -4.54
N ASP A 119 1.85 3.96 -5.67
CA ASP A 119 1.31 4.52 -6.92
C ASP A 119 -0.16 4.89 -6.71
N PHE A 120 -0.95 3.92 -6.25
CA PHE A 120 -2.38 4.07 -5.97
C PHE A 120 -2.79 3.39 -4.65
N LEU A 121 -3.71 4.02 -3.93
CA LEU A 121 -4.32 3.48 -2.71
C LEU A 121 -5.84 3.58 -2.81
N ILE A 122 -6.50 2.44 -2.68
CA ILE A 122 -7.95 2.27 -2.73
C ILE A 122 -8.49 2.04 -1.31
N ASP A 123 -9.54 2.77 -0.94
CA ASP A 123 -10.26 2.63 0.34
C ASP A 123 -9.38 2.64 1.59
N ASP A 124 -8.27 3.39 1.51
CA ASP A 124 -7.25 3.51 2.55
C ASP A 124 -6.61 2.17 2.98
N GLY A 125 -6.67 1.11 2.16
CA GLY A 125 -6.10 -0.19 2.54
C GLY A 125 -5.69 -1.14 1.41
N LEU A 126 -6.22 -0.99 0.20
CA LEU A 126 -5.79 -1.79 -0.96
C LEU A 126 -4.82 -0.96 -1.82
N ILE A 127 -3.56 -1.37 -1.83
CA ILE A 127 -2.49 -0.78 -2.63
C ILE A 127 -2.53 -1.38 -4.03
N VAL A 128 -2.46 -0.55 -5.07
CA VAL A 128 -2.29 -1.00 -6.45
C VAL A 128 -0.97 -0.47 -6.97
N GLU A 129 -0.06 -1.37 -7.34
CA GLU A 129 1.22 -1.05 -7.99
C GLU A 129 1.15 -1.44 -9.47
N VAL A 130 1.52 -0.52 -10.36
CA VAL A 130 1.55 -0.77 -11.81
C VAL A 130 2.97 -1.12 -12.22
N ASP A 131 3.27 -2.41 -12.28
CA ASP A 131 4.64 -2.92 -12.43
C ASP A 131 5.03 -3.07 -13.90
N GLY A 132 6.05 -2.32 -14.32
CA GLY A 132 6.71 -2.47 -15.62
C GLY A 132 7.68 -3.64 -15.61
N ALA A 133 7.19 -4.83 -15.96
CA ALA A 133 7.95 -6.06 -16.26
C ALA A 133 9.36 -6.17 -15.61
N LYS A 134 9.42 -6.75 -14.40
CA LYS A 134 10.63 -7.19 -13.70
C LYS A 134 11.48 -8.15 -14.54
N TRP A 135 12.33 -7.67 -15.43
CA TRP A 135 13.23 -8.57 -16.19
C TRP A 135 14.70 -8.51 -15.79
N HIS A 136 15.13 -7.64 -14.87
CA HIS A 136 16.54 -7.59 -14.42
C HIS A 136 16.74 -7.25 -12.94
N SER A 137 15.86 -7.71 -12.05
CA SER A 137 16.04 -7.46 -10.61
C SER A 137 17.10 -8.41 -10.01
N THR A 138 18.12 -7.86 -9.37
CA THR A 138 19.12 -8.66 -8.63
C THR A 138 18.46 -9.35 -7.42
N PRO A 139 19.04 -10.45 -6.89
CA PRO A 139 18.51 -11.11 -5.69
C PRO A 139 18.30 -10.15 -4.51
N GLU A 140 19.19 -9.15 -4.33
CA GLU A 140 19.07 -8.15 -3.27
C GLU A 140 17.91 -7.16 -3.49
N ALA A 141 17.47 -6.97 -4.74
CA ALA A 141 16.26 -6.17 -5.02
C ALA A 141 14.99 -6.95 -4.66
N ILE A 142 14.96 -8.25 -4.95
CA ILE A 142 13.84 -9.14 -4.60
C ILE A 142 13.67 -9.22 -3.08
N GLU A 143 14.77 -9.35 -2.34
CA GLU A 143 14.71 -9.41 -0.87
C GLU A 143 14.20 -8.10 -0.28
N ARG A 144 14.68 -6.95 -0.76
CA ARG A 144 14.18 -5.63 -0.32
C ARG A 144 12.70 -5.41 -0.65
N ASP A 145 12.25 -5.85 -1.82
CA ASP A 145 10.83 -5.80 -2.17
C ASP A 145 9.99 -6.68 -1.23
N ALA A 146 10.49 -7.87 -0.89
CA ALA A 146 9.80 -8.76 0.05
C ALA A 146 9.74 -8.18 1.47
N GLU A 147 10.79 -7.48 1.92
CA GLU A 147 10.78 -6.75 3.19
C GLU A 147 9.78 -5.59 3.17
N ARG A 148 9.72 -4.84 2.07
CA ARG A 148 8.74 -3.78 1.86
C ARG A 148 7.31 -4.31 1.92
N ASP A 149 7.02 -5.37 1.19
CA ASP A 149 5.68 -5.95 1.11
C ASP A 149 5.25 -6.48 2.49
N LYS A 150 6.18 -7.10 3.24
CA LYS A 150 5.95 -7.51 4.64
C LYS A 150 5.69 -6.32 5.57
N ALA A 151 6.41 -5.21 5.42
CA ALA A 151 6.21 -4.02 6.24
C ALA A 151 4.82 -3.41 6.02
N LEU A 152 4.40 -3.28 4.76
CA LEU A 152 3.07 -2.78 4.40
C LEU A 152 1.95 -3.71 4.90
N ALA A 153 2.14 -5.02 4.77
CA ALA A 153 1.17 -6.00 5.27
C ALA A 153 0.97 -5.93 6.79
N ARG A 154 2.03 -5.65 7.57
CA ARG A 154 1.92 -5.48 9.03
C ARG A 154 1.08 -4.26 9.42
N GLU A 155 1.11 -3.22 8.61
CA GLU A 155 0.28 -2.02 8.81
C GLU A 155 -1.18 -2.24 8.33
N GLY A 156 -1.51 -3.43 7.83
CA GLY A 156 -2.86 -3.80 7.42
C GLY A 156 -3.20 -3.48 5.96
N TYR A 157 -2.19 -3.15 5.14
CA TYR A 157 -2.37 -2.96 3.71
C TYR A 157 -2.31 -4.28 2.94
N GLU A 158 -3.04 -4.35 1.84
CA GLU A 158 -2.97 -5.45 0.88
C GLU A 158 -2.46 -4.92 -0.47
N ILE A 159 -1.57 -5.66 -1.13
CA ILE A 159 -0.92 -5.21 -2.38
C ILE A 159 -1.45 -6.02 -3.56
N LEU A 160 -1.98 -5.32 -4.56
CA LEU A 160 -2.31 -5.84 -5.88
C LEU A 160 -1.29 -5.31 -6.89
N ARG A 161 -0.46 -6.20 -7.45
CA ARG A 161 0.47 -5.86 -8.53
C ARG A 161 -0.21 -6.11 -9.87
N ILE A 162 -0.39 -5.07 -10.67
CA ILE A 162 -0.94 -5.17 -12.03
C ILE A 162 0.21 -4.97 -13.02
N PRO A 163 0.47 -5.93 -13.93
CA PRO A 163 1.48 -5.74 -14.96
C PRO A 163 1.11 -4.56 -15.87
N ALA A 164 2.09 -3.71 -16.19
CA ALA A 164 1.89 -2.54 -17.06
C ALA A 164 1.25 -2.88 -18.43
N LYS A 165 1.52 -4.08 -18.97
CA LYS A 165 0.87 -4.56 -20.19
C LYS A 165 -0.66 -4.65 -20.05
N VAL A 166 -1.16 -5.02 -18.87
CA VAL A 166 -2.60 -5.15 -18.64
C VAL A 166 -3.23 -3.76 -18.62
N THR A 167 -2.64 -2.80 -17.90
CA THR A 167 -3.20 -1.44 -17.84
C THR A 167 -3.15 -0.74 -19.20
N LEU A 168 -2.10 -0.98 -20.00
CA LEU A 168 -1.92 -0.35 -21.31
C LEU A 168 -2.81 -0.97 -22.40
N TYR A 169 -2.91 -2.30 -22.47
CA TYR A 169 -3.58 -2.98 -23.58
C TYR A 169 -4.98 -3.51 -23.22
N ASN A 170 -5.23 -3.78 -21.93
CA ASN A 170 -6.44 -4.42 -21.43
C ASN A 170 -6.96 -3.72 -20.14
N PRO A 171 -7.25 -2.41 -20.17
CA PRO A 171 -7.63 -1.64 -18.98
C PRO A 171 -8.86 -2.23 -18.27
N GLU A 172 -9.82 -2.76 -19.02
CA GLU A 172 -11.00 -3.50 -18.51
C GLU A 172 -10.61 -4.66 -17.56
N ASP A 173 -9.56 -5.41 -17.90
CA ASP A 173 -9.10 -6.54 -17.09
C ASP A 173 -8.37 -6.07 -15.84
N ALA A 174 -7.73 -4.90 -15.88
CA ALA A 174 -7.20 -4.26 -14.67
C ALA A 174 -8.33 -3.87 -13.71
N ILE A 175 -9.43 -3.29 -14.21
CA ILE A 175 -10.60 -2.93 -13.40
C ILE A 175 -11.25 -4.16 -12.76
N LYS A 176 -11.37 -5.27 -13.50
CA LYS A 176 -11.87 -6.54 -12.93
C LYS A 176 -10.98 -7.06 -11.80
N GLN A 177 -9.66 -7.02 -11.98
CA GLN A 177 -8.70 -7.41 -10.93
C GLN A 177 -8.85 -6.54 -9.68
N VAL A 178 -8.95 -5.22 -9.85
CA VAL A 178 -9.19 -4.28 -8.73
C VAL A 178 -10.50 -4.60 -8.03
N SER A 179 -11.58 -4.80 -8.78
CA SER A 179 -12.91 -5.06 -8.22
C SER A 179 -12.94 -6.35 -7.41
N TYR A 180 -12.32 -7.42 -7.92
CA TYR A 180 -12.19 -8.71 -7.23
C TYR A 180 -11.32 -8.60 -5.97
N ALA A 181 -10.16 -7.96 -6.08
CA ALA A 181 -9.27 -7.76 -4.94
C ALA A 181 -9.95 -6.92 -3.85
N ARG A 182 -10.65 -5.86 -4.24
CA ARG A 182 -11.40 -4.97 -3.35
C ARG A 182 -12.52 -5.72 -2.62
N SER A 183 -13.32 -6.52 -3.32
CA SER A 183 -14.40 -7.29 -2.66
C SER A 183 -13.84 -8.29 -1.67
N ALA A 184 -12.81 -9.05 -2.06
CA ALA A 184 -12.17 -10.02 -1.18
C ALA A 184 -11.53 -9.36 0.07
N TRP A 185 -10.95 -8.17 -0.11
CA TRP A 185 -10.40 -7.38 1.00
C TRP A 185 -11.48 -6.88 1.96
N LEU A 186 -12.59 -6.35 1.43
CA LEU A 186 -13.74 -5.91 2.23
C LEU A 186 -14.35 -7.06 3.02
N ASP A 187 -14.49 -8.25 2.42
CA ASP A 187 -15.01 -9.45 3.08
C ASP A 187 -14.11 -9.88 4.25
N ARG A 188 -12.79 -9.92 4.04
CA ARG A 188 -11.82 -10.19 5.13
C ARG A 188 -11.92 -9.17 6.25
N LYS A 189 -12.08 -7.89 5.92
CA LYS A 189 -12.23 -6.80 6.91
C LYS A 189 -13.53 -6.92 7.69
N ALA A 190 -14.62 -7.34 7.04
CA ALA A 190 -15.90 -7.61 7.69
C ALA A 190 -15.80 -8.81 8.64
N GLN A 191 -15.21 -9.92 8.20
CA GLN A 191 -14.98 -11.12 9.01
C GLN A 191 -14.13 -10.81 10.26
N ALA A 192 -13.05 -10.04 10.10
CA ALA A 192 -12.18 -9.63 11.21
C ALA A 192 -12.90 -8.73 12.23
N ARG A 193 -13.86 -7.91 11.79
CA ARG A 193 -14.69 -7.09 12.69
C ARG A 193 -15.67 -7.95 13.49
N SER A 194 -16.31 -8.91 12.83
CA SER A 194 -17.26 -9.84 13.48
C SER A 194 -16.59 -10.73 14.52
N SER A 195 -15.41 -11.29 14.21
CA SER A 195 -14.67 -12.13 15.16
C SER A 195 -14.17 -11.33 16.38
N ARG A 196 -13.76 -10.07 16.18
CA ARG A 196 -13.39 -9.17 17.29
C ARG A 196 -14.58 -8.83 18.19
N ALA A 197 -15.76 -8.62 17.62
CA ALA A 197 -16.98 -8.36 18.39
C ALA A 197 -17.37 -9.58 19.25
N GLN A 198 -17.32 -10.80 18.68
CA GLN A 198 -17.62 -12.04 19.41
C GLN A 198 -16.60 -12.33 20.54
N GLY A 199 -15.32 -12.00 20.34
CA GLY A 199 -14.29 -12.18 21.38
C GLY A 199 -14.43 -11.23 22.59
N LEU A 200 -15.01 -10.04 22.38
CA LEU A 200 -15.29 -9.08 23.46
C LEU A 200 -16.45 -9.54 24.36
N ASP A 201 -17.51 -10.13 23.80
CA ASP A 201 -18.62 -10.69 24.58
C ASP A 201 -18.18 -11.90 25.44
N GLY A 202 -17.25 -12.72 24.96
CA GLY A 202 -16.69 -13.83 25.74
C GLY A 202 -15.81 -13.41 26.93
N THR A 203 -15.25 -12.19 26.90
CA THR A 203 -14.38 -11.69 27.98
C THR A 203 -15.20 -11.09 29.14
N PHE A 204 -16.36 -10.48 28.86
CA PHE A 204 -17.27 -9.96 29.89
C PHE A 204 -18.08 -11.05 30.61
N ALA A 205 -18.22 -12.25 30.03
CA ALA A 205 -18.90 -13.37 30.68
C ALA A 205 -18.10 -14.00 31.84
N ASN A 206 -16.78 -13.80 31.90
CA ASN A 206 -15.91 -14.41 32.92
C ASN A 206 -15.70 -13.54 34.18
N GLN A 207 -16.35 -12.37 34.25
CA GLN A 207 -16.28 -11.46 35.41
C GLN A 207 -17.66 -11.18 36.01
N LYS A 208 -18.46 -12.23 36.23
CA LYS A 208 -19.70 -12.14 37.01
C LYS A 208 -19.75 -13.21 38.10
N SER A 209 -18.75 -13.18 38.98
CA SER A 209 -18.86 -13.75 40.32
C SER A 209 -18.30 -12.73 41.30
N LEU A 210 -19.15 -11.78 41.71
CA LEU A 210 -19.21 -11.17 43.05
C LEU A 210 -20.07 -9.90 43.00
N THR A 211 -21.06 -9.88 43.90
CA THR A 211 -21.89 -8.76 44.39
C THR A 211 -23.20 -8.41 43.68
N HIS A 212 -24.27 -8.82 44.38
CA HIS A 212 -25.57 -8.17 44.63
C HIS A 212 -26.38 -7.51 43.48
N GLU A 213 -27.57 -8.07 43.28
CA GLU A 213 -28.72 -7.60 42.46
C GLU A 213 -29.10 -6.11 42.66
N PRO A 214 -29.71 -5.50 41.61
CA PRO A 214 -31.16 -5.31 41.68
C PRO A 214 -31.93 -5.85 40.45
N LYS A 215 -33.16 -6.26 40.74
CA LYS A 215 -34.14 -6.91 39.85
C LYS A 215 -34.51 -6.06 38.64
N PHE A 216 -34.17 -6.53 37.44
CA PHE A 216 -34.91 -6.23 36.22
C PHE A 216 -35.03 -7.52 35.39
N SER A 217 -36.26 -7.88 34.98
CA SER A 217 -36.57 -9.15 34.32
C SER A 217 -35.94 -9.22 32.93
N THR A 218 -34.80 -9.89 32.82
CA THR A 218 -33.99 -10.06 31.59
C THR A 218 -34.21 -11.40 30.88
N GLN A 219 -34.93 -12.35 31.48
CA GLN A 219 -35.07 -13.71 30.94
C GLN A 219 -35.78 -13.77 29.57
N GLY A 220 -36.76 -12.90 29.32
CA GLY A 220 -37.48 -12.86 28.04
C GLY A 220 -36.68 -12.26 26.88
N LEU A 221 -35.72 -11.37 27.18
CA LEU A 221 -34.96 -10.64 26.16
C LEU A 221 -33.74 -11.45 25.70
N VAL A 222 -33.14 -12.22 26.61
CA VAL A 222 -32.03 -13.15 26.31
C VAL A 222 -32.50 -14.31 25.44
N ALA A 223 -33.63 -14.93 25.78
CA ALA A 223 -34.18 -16.04 24.99
C ALA A 223 -34.60 -15.60 23.56
N SER A 224 -35.08 -14.36 23.37
CA SER A 224 -35.36 -13.82 22.04
C SER A 224 -34.09 -13.48 21.24
N LEU A 225 -33.00 -13.10 21.91
CA LEU A 225 -31.71 -12.86 21.25
C LEU A 225 -31.03 -14.17 20.84
N GLU A 226 -31.05 -15.18 21.70
CA GLU A 226 -30.47 -16.50 21.43
C GLU A 226 -31.18 -17.17 20.24
N ASN A 227 -32.52 -17.19 20.24
CA ASN A 227 -33.29 -17.71 19.12
C ASN A 227 -33.11 -16.90 17.81
N GLY A 228 -32.76 -15.62 17.91
CA GLY A 228 -32.46 -14.75 16.76
C GLY A 228 -31.06 -14.98 16.20
N LEU A 229 -30.08 -15.20 17.07
CA LEU A 229 -28.68 -15.50 16.72
C LEU A 229 -28.55 -16.89 16.08
N ASP A 230 -29.25 -17.89 16.61
CA ASP A 230 -29.25 -19.25 16.03
C ASP A 230 -29.83 -19.25 14.61
N ARG A 231 -30.94 -18.52 14.38
CA ARG A 231 -31.50 -18.35 13.01
C ARG A 231 -30.56 -17.61 12.06
N CYS A 232 -29.80 -16.64 12.57
CA CYS A 232 -28.86 -15.89 11.76
C CYS A 232 -27.63 -16.74 11.39
N SER A 233 -27.13 -17.53 12.34
CA SER A 233 -26.05 -18.50 12.14
C SER A 233 -26.45 -19.59 11.13
N ASP A 234 -27.65 -20.14 11.25
CA ASP A 234 -28.19 -21.09 10.27
C ASP A 234 -28.36 -20.47 8.87
N GLY A 235 -28.72 -19.18 8.81
CA GLY A 235 -28.77 -18.41 7.57
C GLY A 235 -27.39 -18.20 6.94
N MET A 236 -26.37 -17.90 7.76
CA MET A 236 -24.99 -17.70 7.32
C MET A 236 -24.34 -19.01 6.86
N ASN A 237 -24.59 -20.13 7.55
CA ASN A 237 -24.08 -21.44 7.15
C ASN A 237 -24.67 -21.92 5.82
N ARG A 238 -25.95 -21.64 5.55
CA ARG A 238 -26.57 -21.91 4.23
C ARG A 238 -26.01 -21.02 3.13
N LEU A 239 -25.65 -19.77 3.45
CA LEU A 239 -25.01 -18.83 2.53
C LEU A 239 -23.55 -19.23 2.22
N SER A 240 -22.81 -19.73 3.20
CA SER A 240 -21.45 -20.24 2.96
C SER A 240 -21.46 -21.50 2.11
N GLU A 241 -22.39 -22.43 2.35
CA GLU A 241 -22.57 -23.62 1.49
C GLU A 241 -22.97 -23.26 0.05
N GLN A 242 -23.80 -22.22 -0.14
CA GLN A 242 -24.15 -21.71 -1.47
C GLN A 242 -22.98 -21.00 -2.19
N MET A 243 -22.00 -20.46 -1.47
CA MET A 243 -20.83 -19.78 -2.07
C MET A 243 -19.63 -20.71 -2.36
N GLU A 244 -19.51 -21.86 -1.70
CA GLU A 244 -18.41 -22.81 -1.96
C GLU A 244 -18.51 -23.51 -3.33
N GLN A 245 -19.72 -23.83 -3.79
CA GLN A 245 -19.92 -24.46 -5.11
C GLN A 245 -19.54 -23.56 -6.31
N PRO A 246 -19.91 -22.27 -6.36
CA PRO A 246 -19.48 -21.37 -7.43
C PRO A 246 -17.99 -21.01 -7.37
N THR A 247 -17.39 -20.90 -6.18
CA THR A 247 -15.96 -20.58 -6.05
C THR A 247 -15.05 -21.74 -6.49
N ALA A 248 -15.42 -22.99 -6.21
CA ALA A 248 -14.69 -24.16 -6.72
C ALA A 248 -14.74 -24.25 -8.26
N ARG A 249 -15.92 -24.07 -8.86
CA ARG A 249 -16.09 -24.05 -10.32
C ARG A 249 -15.35 -22.90 -10.99
N MET A 250 -15.30 -21.73 -10.34
CA MET A 250 -14.51 -20.59 -10.84
C MET A 250 -13.00 -20.85 -10.75
N ARG A 251 -12.52 -21.47 -9.67
CA ARG A 251 -11.11 -21.86 -9.54
C ARG A 251 -10.71 -22.88 -10.61
N GLU A 252 -11.51 -23.90 -10.85
CA GLU A 252 -11.27 -24.88 -11.92
C GLU A 252 -11.25 -24.22 -13.30
N LYS A 253 -12.18 -23.30 -13.57
CA LYS A 253 -12.24 -22.57 -14.83
C LYS A 253 -11.03 -21.64 -15.02
N ASN A 254 -10.63 -20.92 -13.96
CA ASN A 254 -9.44 -20.06 -13.97
C ASN A 254 -8.14 -20.88 -14.14
N GLU A 255 -8.05 -22.05 -13.51
CA GLU A 255 -6.90 -22.94 -13.64
C GLU A 255 -6.82 -23.55 -15.04
N ALA A 256 -7.96 -23.93 -15.63
CA ALA A 256 -8.05 -24.39 -17.01
C ALA A 256 -7.67 -23.29 -18.02
N ASP A 257 -8.15 -22.06 -17.81
CA ASP A 257 -7.81 -20.92 -18.66
C ASP A 257 -6.32 -20.55 -18.55
N CYS A 258 -5.73 -20.61 -17.35
CA CYS A 258 -4.28 -20.42 -17.16
C CYS A 258 -3.47 -21.49 -17.89
N LYS A 259 -3.87 -22.77 -17.81
CA LYS A 259 -3.21 -23.86 -18.53
C LYS A 259 -3.29 -23.68 -20.04
N ARG A 260 -4.44 -23.23 -20.56
CA ARG A 260 -4.62 -22.96 -21.99
C ARG A 260 -3.74 -21.82 -22.48
N ILE A 261 -3.69 -20.70 -21.74
CA ILE A 261 -2.82 -19.56 -22.05
C ILE A 261 -1.34 -19.99 -22.02
N GLN A 262 -0.95 -20.83 -21.07
CA GLN A 262 0.42 -21.31 -20.96
C GLN A 262 0.80 -22.23 -22.13
N GLN A 263 -0.11 -23.12 -22.55
CA GLN A 263 0.08 -23.95 -23.74
C GLN A 263 0.19 -23.11 -25.02
N GLU A 264 -0.70 -22.13 -25.21
CA GLU A 264 -0.63 -21.21 -26.35
C GLU A 264 0.68 -20.40 -26.37
N ALA A 265 1.18 -20.00 -25.19
CA ALA A 265 2.45 -19.29 -25.08
C ALA A 265 3.65 -20.20 -25.43
N GLU A 266 3.64 -21.46 -24.98
CA GLU A 266 4.67 -22.44 -25.31
C GLU A 266 4.65 -22.81 -26.80
N GLU A 267 3.46 -22.95 -27.39
CA GLU A 267 3.30 -23.25 -28.82
C GLU A 267 3.77 -22.08 -29.68
N LYS A 268 3.41 -20.84 -29.34
CA LYS A 268 3.94 -19.64 -30.02
C LYS A 268 5.45 -19.51 -29.86
N LYS A 269 5.99 -19.82 -28.68
CA LYS A 269 7.44 -19.83 -28.46
C LYS A 269 8.13 -20.88 -29.32
N ALA A 270 7.54 -22.07 -29.46
CA ALA A 270 8.06 -23.13 -30.32
C ALA A 270 7.98 -22.76 -31.81
N GLN A 271 6.91 -22.10 -32.25
CA GLN A 271 6.78 -21.59 -33.63
C GLN A 271 7.84 -20.53 -33.93
N LEU A 272 8.03 -19.55 -33.04
CA LEU A 272 9.09 -18.55 -33.20
C LEU A 272 10.48 -19.19 -33.21
N GLN A 273 10.71 -20.19 -32.37
CA GLN A 273 11.98 -20.93 -32.35
C GLN A 273 12.22 -21.67 -33.66
N ALA A 274 11.20 -22.34 -34.20
CA ALA A 274 11.29 -23.03 -35.49
C ALA A 274 11.49 -22.05 -36.67
N GLU A 275 10.88 -20.87 -36.62
CA GLU A 275 11.08 -19.81 -37.62
C GLU A 275 12.51 -19.26 -37.57
N VAL A 276 13.07 -19.06 -36.37
CA VAL A 276 14.48 -18.68 -36.16
C VAL A 276 15.43 -19.79 -36.63
N ASP A 277 15.09 -21.06 -36.42
CA ASP A 277 15.90 -22.19 -36.89
C ASP A 277 15.80 -22.42 -38.40
N ALA A 278 14.71 -21.98 -39.04
CA ALA A 278 14.51 -21.99 -40.50
C ALA A 278 15.08 -20.75 -41.21
N MET A 279 15.57 -19.75 -40.48
CA MET A 279 16.26 -18.59 -41.07
C MET A 279 17.55 -19.02 -41.77
N ASP A 280 17.83 -18.35 -42.89
CA ASP A 280 19.08 -18.49 -43.64
C ASP A 280 20.31 -18.23 -42.72
N PRO A 281 21.43 -18.98 -42.87
CA PRO A 281 22.57 -18.88 -41.96
C PRO A 281 23.15 -17.46 -41.82
N GLU A 282 23.07 -16.62 -42.86
CA GLU A 282 23.52 -15.22 -42.78
C GLU A 282 22.58 -14.36 -41.92
N ALA A 283 21.27 -14.58 -42.00
CA ALA A 283 20.28 -13.86 -41.21
C ALA A 283 20.37 -14.18 -39.71
N ARG A 284 20.68 -15.44 -39.37
CA ARG A 284 20.89 -15.89 -37.98
C ARG A 284 22.10 -15.21 -37.33
N ILE A 285 23.18 -15.01 -38.07
CA ILE A 285 24.39 -14.29 -37.60
C ILE A 285 24.07 -12.80 -37.31
N ILE A 286 23.22 -12.18 -38.14
CA ILE A 286 22.78 -10.79 -37.93
C ILE A 286 21.87 -10.69 -36.70
N TYR A 287 20.91 -11.61 -36.56
CA TYR A 287 20.04 -11.69 -35.39
C TYR A 287 20.82 -11.86 -34.08
N ASP A 288 21.76 -12.81 -34.03
CA ASP A 288 22.60 -13.04 -32.85
C ASP A 288 23.48 -11.82 -32.51
N ARG A 289 23.94 -11.08 -33.51
CA ARG A 289 24.70 -9.83 -33.31
C ARG A 289 23.82 -8.74 -32.70
N LEU A 290 22.62 -8.54 -33.23
CA LEU A 290 21.64 -7.58 -32.70
C LEU A 290 21.22 -7.92 -31.28
N MET A 291 20.96 -9.20 -30.99
CA MET A 291 20.59 -9.64 -29.64
C MET A 291 21.74 -9.46 -28.63
N LYS A 292 23.00 -9.59 -29.06
CA LYS A 292 24.18 -9.28 -28.23
C LYS A 292 24.39 -7.77 -27.98
N GLU A 293 24.01 -6.92 -28.93
CA GLU A 293 24.12 -5.45 -28.79
C GLU A 293 22.98 -4.87 -27.95
N CYS A 294 21.76 -5.39 -28.08
CA CYS A 294 20.60 -4.97 -27.30
C CYS A 294 20.56 -5.54 -25.86
N GLY A 295 21.41 -6.51 -25.53
CA GLY A 295 21.50 -7.14 -24.21
C GLY A 295 22.51 -6.50 -23.25
N LYS A 296 23.02 -5.28 -23.55
CA LYS A 296 23.94 -4.50 -22.70
C LYS A 296 23.29 -3.24 -22.16
#